data_AF-A0A315DL86-F1
#
_entry.id   AF-A0A315DL86-F1
#
_cell.length_a   1.000
_cell.length_b   1.000
_cell.length_c   1.000
_cell.angle_alpha   90.00
_cell.angle_beta   90.00
_cell.angle_gamma   90.00
#
_symmetry.space_group_name_H-M   'P 1'
#
loop_
_entity.id
_entity.type
_entity.pdbx_description
1 polymer ?
#
loop_
_entity_poly.entity_id
_entity_poly.type
_entity_poly.pdbx_seq_one_letter_code
_entity_poly.pdbx_strand_id
1 'polypeptide(L)'
;MCANRQPNAVLNKFKIKTIVDVLKIPENSIAGHLNWGTFTLRDVVTKSGASPFGDDTVKYRGSSNDAALNAAVLRFKADPQASARFGLGQSGHQAHACGHRRTLRALAACASF
;
A
#
# COMPACT_ATOMS: atom_id res chain seq x y z
N MET A 1 36.24 -2.49 -31.27
CA MET A 1 34.95 -2.97 -30.70
C MET A 1 35.21 -3.64 -29.35
N CYS A 2 34.94 -2.97 -28.23
CA CYS A 2 34.81 -3.64 -26.92
C CYS A 2 33.44 -3.26 -26.38
N ALA A 3 32.47 -4.18 -26.49
CA ALA A 3 31.14 -3.99 -25.96
C ALA A 3 31.23 -3.88 -24.43
N ASN A 4 30.81 -2.72 -23.93
CA ASN A 4 30.60 -2.43 -22.52
C ASN A 4 29.47 -3.34 -21.98
N ARG A 5 29.78 -4.61 -21.68
CA ARG A 5 28.86 -5.50 -20.98
C ARG A 5 28.86 -5.10 -19.51
N GLN A 6 27.90 -4.24 -19.16
CA GLN A 6 27.60 -3.89 -17.78
C GLN A 6 27.44 -5.17 -16.94
N PRO A 7 28.28 -5.42 -15.93
CA PRO A 7 28.22 -6.64 -15.11
C PRO A 7 26.88 -6.77 -14.36
N ASN A 8 26.26 -5.63 -14.06
CA ASN A 8 24.93 -5.49 -13.49
C ASN A 8 23.79 -5.81 -14.48
N ALA A 9 24.02 -5.74 -15.80
CA ALA A 9 22.98 -6.08 -16.78
C ALA A 9 22.69 -7.60 -16.80
N VAL A 10 23.70 -8.43 -16.58
CA VAL A 10 23.53 -9.89 -16.48
C VAL A 10 22.83 -10.26 -15.17
N LEU A 11 23.23 -9.65 -14.05
CA LEU A 11 22.59 -9.84 -12.74
C LEU A 11 21.11 -9.39 -12.72
N ASN A 12 20.79 -8.28 -13.38
CA ASN A 12 19.41 -7.80 -13.48
C ASN A 12 18.54 -8.73 -14.33
N LYS A 13 19.07 -9.26 -15.44
CA LYS A 13 18.32 -10.21 -16.28
C LYS A 13 17.91 -11.49 -15.54
N PHE A 14 18.76 -12.02 -14.67
CA PHE A 14 18.41 -13.18 -13.85
C PHE A 14 17.27 -12.87 -12.86
N LYS A 15 17.31 -11.70 -12.22
CA LYS A 15 16.25 -11.27 -11.29
C LYS A 15 14.91 -11.10 -12.01
N ILE A 16 14.92 -10.51 -13.20
CA ILE A 16 13.72 -10.33 -14.02
C ILE A 16 13.17 -11.68 -14.51
N LYS A 17 14.04 -12.59 -14.95
CA LYS A 17 13.64 -13.95 -15.32
C LYS A 17 12.93 -14.67 -14.17
N THR A 18 13.47 -14.61 -12.96
CA THR A 18 12.83 -15.20 -11.78
C THR A 18 11.44 -14.61 -11.51
N ILE A 19 11.29 -13.29 -11.64
CA ILE A 19 10.00 -12.61 -11.45
C ILE A 19 8.98 -13.09 -12.49
N VAL A 20 9.36 -13.12 -13.76
CA VAL A 20 8.51 -13.60 -14.86
C VAL A 20 8.12 -15.06 -14.68
N ASP A 21 9.07 -15.91 -14.27
CA ASP A 21 8.85 -17.34 -14.09
C ASP A 21 7.90 -17.65 -12.92
N VAL A 22 7.96 -16.87 -11.84
CA VAL A 22 7.12 -17.05 -10.63
C VAL A 22 5.74 -16.40 -10.81
N LEU A 23 5.70 -15.14 -11.26
CA LEU A 23 4.44 -14.39 -11.40
C LEU A 23 3.69 -14.69 -12.70
N LYS A 24 4.33 -15.36 -13.66
CA LYS A 24 3.78 -15.68 -14.99
C LYS A 24 3.27 -14.44 -15.75
N ILE A 25 3.96 -13.31 -15.60
CA ILE A 25 3.68 -12.06 -16.32
C ILE A 25 4.76 -11.80 -17.38
N PRO A 26 4.43 -11.17 -18.53
CA PRO A 26 5.45 -10.82 -19.51
C PRO A 26 6.37 -9.71 -18.97
N GLU A 27 7.66 -9.76 -19.32
CA GLU A 27 8.70 -8.84 -18.81
C GLU A 27 8.35 -7.36 -19.06
N ASN A 28 7.76 -7.05 -20.22
CA ASN A 28 7.35 -5.69 -20.58
C ASN A 28 6.25 -5.11 -19.67
N SER A 29 5.54 -5.94 -18.90
CA SER A 29 4.46 -5.53 -18.01
C SER A 29 4.93 -5.28 -16.58
N ILE A 30 6.19 -5.60 -16.25
CA ILE A 30 6.75 -5.41 -14.90
C ILE A 30 6.73 -3.94 -14.51
N ALA A 31 7.21 -3.06 -15.38
CA ALA A 31 7.26 -1.62 -15.09
C ALA A 31 5.85 -1.04 -14.85
N GLY A 32 4.86 -1.45 -15.66
CA GLY A 32 3.47 -1.06 -15.50
C GLY A 32 2.88 -1.51 -14.15
N HIS A 33 3.10 -2.77 -13.78
CA HIS A 33 2.66 -3.31 -12.48
C HIS A 33 3.31 -2.60 -11.29
N LEU A 34 4.62 -2.35 -11.35
CA LEU A 34 5.33 -1.66 -10.27
C LEU A 34 4.86 -0.21 -10.12
N ASN A 35 4.63 0.50 -11.22
CA ASN A 35 4.06 1.84 -11.19
C ASN A 35 2.67 1.84 -10.56
N TRP A 36 1.78 0.98 -11.07
CA TRP A 36 0.43 0.86 -10.55
C TRP A 36 0.42 0.51 -9.05
N GLY A 37 1.17 -0.51 -8.63
CA GLY A 37 1.28 -0.92 -7.24
C GLY A 37 1.84 0.18 -6.34
N THR A 38 2.87 0.92 -6.79
CA THR A 38 3.46 2.01 -6.02
C THR A 38 2.47 3.15 -5.79
N PHE A 39 1.79 3.62 -6.84
CA PHE A 39 0.90 4.78 -6.72
C PHE A 39 -0.41 4.43 -6.00
N THR A 40 -0.95 3.23 -6.19
CA THR A 40 -2.13 2.77 -5.45
C THR A 40 -1.86 2.61 -3.97
N LEU A 41 -0.72 2.02 -3.58
CA LEU A 41 -0.34 1.90 -2.18
C LEU A 41 -0.09 3.28 -1.55
N ARG A 42 0.54 4.21 -2.28
CA ARG A 42 0.71 5.60 -1.82
C ARG A 42 -0.64 6.29 -1.56
N ASP A 43 -1.63 6.09 -2.43
CA ASP A 43 -2.98 6.63 -2.24
C ASP A 43 -3.64 6.08 -0.97
N VAL A 44 -3.55 4.77 -0.74
CA VAL A 44 -4.06 4.12 0.48
C VAL A 44 -3.39 4.67 1.74
N VAL A 45 -2.07 4.81 1.75
CA VAL A 45 -1.32 5.38 2.88
C VAL A 45 -1.74 6.83 3.14
N THR A 46 -1.87 7.63 2.07
CA THR A 46 -2.28 9.05 2.17
C THR A 46 -3.68 9.16 2.78
N LYS A 47 -4.61 8.32 2.34
CA LYS A 47 -6.00 8.32 2.82
C LYS A 47 -6.18 7.73 4.22
N SER A 48 -5.33 6.79 4.61
CA SER A 48 -5.38 6.16 5.94
C SER A 48 -4.57 6.93 6.99
N GLY A 49 -3.67 7.82 6.56
CA GLY A 49 -2.79 8.65 7.39
C GLY A 49 -1.47 7.98 7.78
N ALA A 50 -1.43 6.65 7.80
CA ALA A 50 -0.23 5.82 7.97
C ALA A 50 -0.40 4.52 7.16
N SER A 51 0.62 3.65 7.13
CA SER A 51 0.52 2.38 6.40
C SER A 51 -0.41 1.40 7.12
N PRO A 52 -1.54 0.99 6.50
CA PRO A 52 -2.39 -0.06 7.06
C PRO A 52 -1.83 -1.47 6.81
N PHE A 53 -0.75 -1.59 6.04
CA PHE A 53 -0.11 -2.85 5.65
C PHE A 53 1.23 -3.01 6.36
N GLY A 54 1.56 -4.27 6.66
CA GLY A 54 2.85 -4.70 7.20
C GLY A 54 3.21 -6.09 6.67
N ASP A 55 4.48 -6.44 6.82
CA ASP A 55 5.07 -7.71 6.36
C ASP A 55 5.90 -8.41 7.45
N ASP A 56 5.81 -7.94 8.69
CA ASP A 56 6.57 -8.45 9.84
C ASP A 56 6.26 -9.92 10.16
N THR A 57 5.06 -10.39 9.83
CA THR A 57 4.67 -11.81 9.99
C THR A 57 4.71 -12.61 8.69
N VAL A 58 5.01 -11.99 7.54
CA VAL A 58 4.91 -12.62 6.22
C VAL A 58 6.15 -13.46 5.92
N LYS A 59 5.96 -14.68 5.42
CA LYS A 59 7.06 -15.56 4.98
C LYS A 59 6.98 -15.75 3.48
N TYR A 60 7.91 -15.14 2.74
CA TYR A 60 7.97 -15.25 1.28
C TYR A 60 8.48 -16.63 0.86
N ARG A 61 7.88 -17.21 -0.19
CA ARG A 61 8.18 -18.54 -0.71
C ARG A 61 8.21 -18.52 -2.24
N GLY A 62 8.93 -19.46 -2.83
CA GLY A 62 8.96 -19.68 -4.28
C GLY A 62 10.12 -18.98 -5.02
N SER A 63 11.06 -18.40 -4.28
CA SER A 63 12.36 -17.99 -4.80
C SER A 63 13.31 -19.19 -4.88
N SER A 64 14.39 -19.07 -5.66
CA SER A 64 15.48 -20.05 -5.65
C SER A 64 16.21 -20.12 -4.30
N ASN A 65 16.10 -19.08 -3.47
CA ASN A 65 16.61 -19.06 -2.10
C ASN A 65 15.71 -18.20 -1.21
N ASP A 66 14.70 -18.85 -0.62
CA ASP A 66 13.74 -18.18 0.26
C ASP A 66 14.39 -17.65 1.55
N ALA A 67 15.44 -18.31 2.07
CA ALA A 67 16.11 -17.87 3.30
C ALA A 67 16.82 -16.53 3.09
N ALA A 68 17.61 -16.42 2.01
CA ALA A 68 18.29 -15.18 1.65
C ALA A 68 17.29 -14.05 1.33
N LEU A 69 16.18 -14.37 0.64
CA LEU A 69 15.11 -13.40 0.37
C LEU A 69 14.51 -12.86 1.68
N ASN A 70 14.07 -13.73 2.58
CA ASN A 70 13.41 -13.32 3.81
C ASN A 70 14.34 -12.60 4.80
N ALA A 71 15.66 -12.82 4.71
CA ALA A 71 16.66 -12.10 5.49
C ALA A 71 16.96 -10.69 4.92
N ALA A 72 16.85 -10.52 3.61
CA ALA A 72 17.13 -9.25 2.94
C ALA A 72 15.93 -8.27 2.93
N VAL A 73 14.70 -8.78 3.04
CA VAL A 73 13.48 -7.94 3.05
C VAL A 73 13.32 -7.27 4.41
N LEU A 74 13.16 -5.93 4.37
CA LEU A 74 12.86 -5.10 5.54
C LEU A 74 11.49 -5.46 6.10
N ARG A 75 11.35 -5.44 7.43
CA ARG A 75 10.12 -5.81 8.14
C ARG A 75 9.40 -4.58 8.67
N PHE A 76 8.21 -4.34 8.18
CA PHE A 76 7.36 -3.23 8.58
C PHE A 76 6.13 -3.73 9.34
N LYS A 77 5.82 -3.03 10.43
CA LYS A 77 4.57 -3.24 11.16
C LYS A 77 3.47 -2.36 10.57
N ALA A 78 2.28 -2.92 10.43
CA ALA A 78 1.09 -2.13 10.12
C ALA A 78 0.75 -1.19 11.28
N ASP A 79 0.28 0.02 10.96
CA ASP A 79 -0.30 0.92 11.97
C ASP A 79 -1.74 0.46 12.28
N PRO A 80 -2.04 0.07 13.54
CA PRO A 80 -3.35 -0.49 13.88
C PRO A 80 -4.53 0.47 13.62
N GLN A 81 -4.32 1.78 13.77
CA GLN A 81 -5.35 2.79 13.52
C GLN A 81 -5.59 2.97 12.03
N ALA A 82 -4.53 2.98 11.21
CA ALA A 82 -4.65 3.00 9.76
C ALA A 82 -5.33 1.73 9.23
N SER A 83 -4.98 0.55 9.76
CA SER A 83 -5.63 -0.72 9.39
C SER A 83 -7.12 -0.70 9.71
N ALA A 84 -7.53 -0.16 10.86
CA ALA A 84 -8.93 -0.01 11.23
C ALA A 84 -9.68 0.93 10.26
N ARG A 85 -9.10 2.11 9.95
CA ARG A 85 -9.69 3.05 8.98
C ARG A 85 -9.84 2.42 7.60
N PHE A 86 -8.81 1.73 7.12
CA PHE A 86 -8.81 1.04 5.83
C PHE A 86 -9.90 -0.04 5.77
N GLY A 87 -10.01 -0.88 6.81
CA GLY A 87 -11.02 -1.94 6.89
C GLY A 87 -12.47 -1.43 6.92
N LEU A 88 -12.69 -0.22 7.45
CA LEU A 88 -13.99 0.44 7.44
C LEU A 88 -14.27 1.23 6.15
N GLY A 89 -13.34 1.26 5.19
CA GLY A 89 -13.43 2.11 4.01
C GLY A 89 -13.34 3.62 4.33
N GLN A 90 -12.87 3.99 5.52
CA GLN A 90 -12.70 5.39 5.98
C GLN A 90 -11.42 6.02 5.45
N SER A 91 -11.12 5.72 4.19
CA SER A 91 -9.95 6.19 3.46
C SER A 91 -10.22 7.63 2.97
N GLY A 92 -10.17 8.61 3.86
CA GLY A 92 -10.03 10.02 3.50
C GLY A 92 -11.29 10.74 3.01
N HIS A 93 -12.50 10.19 3.17
CA HIS A 93 -13.68 11.06 3.21
C HIS A 93 -13.66 11.80 4.55
N GLN A 94 -13.07 13.00 4.54
CA GLN A 94 -13.46 14.01 5.52
C GLN A 94 -14.98 14.09 5.42
N ALA A 95 -15.67 13.57 6.42
CA ALA A 95 -17.04 13.95 6.66
C ALA A 95 -16.97 15.46 6.84
N HIS A 96 -17.26 16.21 5.78
CA HIS A 96 -17.61 17.60 5.90
C HIS A 96 -18.77 17.58 6.87
N ALA A 97 -18.49 17.89 8.14
CA ALA A 97 -19.52 18.18 9.10
C ALA A 97 -20.29 19.32 8.46
N CYS A 98 -21.46 19.00 7.87
CA CYS A 98 -22.40 20.00 7.43
C CYS A 98 -22.62 20.87 8.65
N GLY A 99 -22.11 22.10 8.58
CA GLY A 99 -22.09 23.06 9.67
C GLY A 99 -23.49 23.48 10.00
N HIS A 100 -24.27 22.62 10.63
CA HIS A 100 -25.49 22.99 11.30
C HIS A 100 -25.11 23.30 12.74
N ARG A 101 -24.67 24.56 12.92
CA ARG A 101 -24.61 25.21 14.23
C ARG A 101 -26.05 25.30 14.74
N ARG A 102 -26.60 24.19 15.24
CA ARG A 102 -27.90 24.15 15.89
C ARG A 102 -27.68 24.75 17.28
N THR A 103 -27.78 26.07 17.36
CA THR A 103 -27.91 26.79 18.61
C THR A 103 -29.15 26.23 19.32
N LEU A 104 -28.93 25.35 20.30
CA LEU A 104 -29.95 24.96 21.27
C LEU A 104 -30.19 26.15 22.21
N ARG A 105 -30.90 27.16 21.70
CA ARG A 105 -31.55 28.20 22.50
C ARG A 105 -32.90 28.47 21.84
N ALA A 106 -33.94 28.43 22.67
CA ALA A 106 -35.35 28.70 22.36
C ALA A 106 -36.14 27.54 21.71
N LEU A 107 -36.61 26.63 22.55
CA LEU A 107 -37.96 26.04 22.44
C LEU A 107 -38.41 25.65 23.87
N ALA A 108 -38.58 26.69 24.67
CA ALA A 108 -39.34 26.67 25.91
C ALA A 108 -40.41 27.77 25.78
N ALA A 109 -41.43 27.53 24.97
CA ALA A 109 -42.71 28.26 24.95
C ALA A 109 -43.66 27.56 23.97
N CYS A 110 -44.95 27.53 24.32
CA CYS A 110 -46.07 26.87 23.61
C CYS A 110 -46.21 25.35 23.78
N ALA A 111 -46.47 24.90 25.01
CA ALA A 111 -47.38 23.78 25.26
C ALA A 111 -48.05 23.97 26.63
N SER A 112 -48.84 25.05 26.75
CA SER A 112 -49.79 25.29 27.84
C SER A 112 -50.59 26.55 27.47
N PHE A 113 -51.68 26.38 26.71
CA PHE A 113 -52.95 27.12 26.80
C PHE A 113 -53.91 26.56 25.75
#